data_AF-A0A7C4HDC2-F1
#
_entry.id   AF-A0A7C4HDC2-F1
#
_cell.length_a   1.000
_cell.length_b   1.000
_cell.length_c   1.000
_cell.angle_alpha   90.00
_cell.angle_beta   90.00
_cell.angle_gamma   90.00
#
_symmetry.space_group_name_H-M   'P 1'
#
loop_
_entity.id
_entity.type
_entity.pdbx_description
1 polymer ?
#
loop_
_entity_poly.entity_id
_entity_poly.type
_entity_poly.pdbx_seq_one_letter_code
_entity_poly.pdbx_strand_id
1 'polypeptide(L)'
;MSLSTSFLPSSLSLSIAMSTFLVSALEIITTEISIASIGYCMVDFINRLCITVEAFSGFPSNTITIEVELKTMEVDVYVRQVVLYIYGAFNRNVNGWYTVDFDCVGNITLVSNLYIPKGSTRKSQLEYTLPYYIMPGMTHGVLKIDATDLSSNDSMQGRYSFPLVYVRDRSYEELKADYEELMTEYGELQKQYEEVVADFNELRKEYERISRLEAELEGEVERNRYILYVFVGLTVALTLTLLYLAGRRKL
;
A
#
# COMPACT_ATOMS: atom_id res chain seq x y z
N MET A 1 40.49 -35.47 2.30
CA MET A 1 39.86 -34.43 3.15
C MET A 1 38.41 -34.28 2.71
N SER A 2 37.47 -34.79 3.49
CA SER A 2 36.03 -34.75 3.20
C SER A 2 35.44 -33.39 3.59
N LEU A 3 35.10 -32.56 2.61
CA LEU A 3 34.41 -31.30 2.86
C LEU A 3 32.90 -31.55 2.97
N SER A 4 32.47 -31.48 4.23
CA SER A 4 31.11 -31.31 4.74
C SER A 4 30.17 -30.55 3.80
N THR A 5 29.11 -31.21 3.37
CA THR A 5 27.87 -30.62 2.86
C THR A 5 27.12 -29.96 4.01
N SER A 6 27.24 -28.65 4.17
CA SER A 6 26.45 -27.88 5.15
C SER A 6 25.26 -27.21 4.47
N PHE A 7 24.08 -27.75 4.78
CA PHE A 7 22.86 -27.02 5.15
C PHE A 7 22.77 -25.54 4.76
N LEU A 8 21.84 -25.23 3.87
CA LEU A 8 21.14 -23.93 3.92
C LEU A 8 20.49 -23.81 5.30
N PRO A 9 20.76 -22.74 6.07
CA PRO A 9 20.18 -22.60 7.40
C PRO A 9 18.67 -22.39 7.25
N SER A 10 17.91 -23.27 7.90
CA SER A 10 16.44 -23.30 7.97
C SER A 10 15.80 -22.00 8.49
N SER A 11 16.60 -21.05 8.98
CA SER A 11 16.16 -19.72 9.38
C SER A 11 15.86 -18.78 8.20
N LEU A 12 16.54 -18.94 7.06
CA LEU A 12 16.35 -18.07 5.90
C LEU A 12 15.02 -18.36 5.18
N SER A 13 14.69 -19.64 4.99
CA SER A 13 13.42 -20.06 4.38
C SER A 13 12.21 -19.67 5.23
N LEU A 14 12.34 -19.67 6.56
CA LEU A 14 11.29 -19.23 7.47
C LEU A 14 11.06 -17.71 7.41
N SER A 15 12.12 -16.92 7.23
CA SER A 15 12.02 -15.46 7.10
C SER A 15 11.32 -15.02 5.81
N ILE A 16 11.62 -15.70 4.69
CA ILE A 16 11.02 -15.43 3.38
C ILE A 16 9.55 -15.86 3.36
N ALA A 17 9.23 -16.97 4.03
CA ALA A 17 7.84 -17.44 4.16
C ALA A 17 7.00 -16.52 5.08
N MET A 18 7.57 -15.96 6.15
CA MET A 18 6.85 -15.00 7.00
C MET A 18 6.65 -13.64 6.31
N SER A 19 7.61 -13.16 5.51
CA SER A 19 7.48 -11.87 4.82
C SER A 19 6.44 -11.93 3.70
N THR A 20 6.42 -13.00 2.91
CA THR A 20 5.41 -13.22 1.87
C THR A 20 3.99 -13.35 2.46
N PHE A 21 3.84 -13.95 3.64
CA PHE A 21 2.54 -14.04 4.32
C PHE A 21 2.07 -12.68 4.88
N LEU A 22 2.99 -11.82 5.33
CA LEU A 22 2.65 -10.47 5.80
C LEU A 22 2.27 -9.54 4.65
N VAL A 23 2.94 -9.63 3.50
CA VAL A 23 2.63 -8.84 2.30
C VAL A 23 1.25 -9.19 1.75
N SER A 24 0.94 -10.48 1.64
CA SER A 24 -0.36 -10.94 1.12
C SER A 24 -1.53 -10.75 2.10
N ALA A 25 -1.28 -10.71 3.42
CA ALA A 25 -2.31 -10.37 4.41
C ALA A 25 -2.69 -8.88 4.41
N LEU A 26 -1.81 -7.99 3.92
CA LEU A 26 -2.04 -6.53 3.93
C LEU A 26 -2.69 -6.00 2.65
N GLU A 27 -2.49 -6.67 1.51
CA GLU A 27 -3.21 -6.39 0.24
C GLU A 27 -4.74 -6.56 0.36
N ILE A 28 -5.23 -7.23 1.41
CA ILE A 28 -6.67 -7.50 1.61
C ILE A 28 -7.43 -6.30 2.22
N ILE A 29 -6.75 -5.23 2.69
CA ILE A 29 -7.41 -4.11 3.41
C ILE A 29 -7.41 -2.78 2.63
N THR A 30 -6.84 -2.71 1.43
CA THR A 30 -6.90 -1.48 0.62
C THR A 30 -8.14 -1.46 -0.26
N THR A 31 -9.33 -1.47 0.33
CA THR A 31 -10.49 -0.87 -0.35
C THR A 31 -10.26 0.63 -0.37
N GLU A 32 -9.75 1.13 -1.50
CA GLU A 32 -9.82 2.55 -1.84
C GLU A 32 -11.27 3.00 -1.65
N ILE A 33 -11.54 3.72 -0.57
CA ILE A 33 -12.74 4.54 -0.47
C ILE A 33 -12.47 5.69 -1.44
N SER A 34 -12.70 5.41 -2.72
CA SER A 34 -12.82 6.40 -3.78
C SER A 34 -13.70 7.52 -3.27
N ILE A 35 -13.33 8.75 -3.64
CA ILE A 35 -13.86 10.05 -3.21
C ILE A 35 -15.30 10.23 -3.76
N ALA A 36 -16.17 9.26 -3.53
CA ALA A 36 -17.60 9.37 -3.75
C ALA A 36 -18.15 10.23 -2.60
N SER A 37 -19.04 11.17 -2.92
CA SER A 37 -19.80 11.89 -1.90
C SER A 37 -20.44 10.88 -0.94
N ILE A 38 -20.11 10.98 0.35
CA ILE A 38 -20.55 9.99 1.36
C ILE A 38 -21.88 10.45 2.00
N GLY A 39 -22.14 11.76 1.98
CA GLY A 39 -23.41 12.32 2.41
C GLY A 39 -24.42 12.35 1.27
N TYR A 40 -25.46 11.54 1.40
CA TYR A 40 -26.71 11.70 0.66
C TYR A 40 -27.85 11.64 1.68
N CYS A 41 -28.52 12.76 1.88
CA CYS A 41 -29.78 12.80 2.60
C CYS A 41 -30.84 13.19 1.58
N MET A 42 -31.87 12.36 1.39
CA MET A 42 -33.10 12.75 0.70
C MET A 42 -34.19 12.82 1.75
N VAL A 43 -34.58 14.04 2.10
CA VAL A 43 -35.75 14.26 2.94
C VAL A 43 -36.92 14.54 2.04
N ASP A 44 -37.90 13.64 2.00
CA ASP A 44 -39.16 13.87 1.30
C ASP A 44 -40.28 14.10 2.31
N PHE A 45 -40.73 15.34 2.41
CA PHE A 45 -41.95 15.65 3.14
C PHE A 45 -43.16 15.41 2.23
N ILE A 46 -43.58 14.15 2.12
CA ILE A 46 -44.84 13.76 1.44
C ILE A 46 -44.96 14.39 0.04
N ASN A 47 -43.94 14.23 -0.81
CA ASN A 47 -43.85 14.79 -2.16
C ASN A 47 -43.90 16.33 -2.23
N ARG A 48 -43.57 17.07 -1.16
CA ARG A 48 -43.65 18.55 -1.17
C ARG A 48 -42.29 19.21 -1.36
N LEU A 49 -41.31 18.80 -0.57
CA LEU A 49 -39.95 19.34 -0.56
C LEU A 49 -38.96 18.18 -0.47
N CYS A 50 -38.05 18.14 -1.44
CA CYS A 50 -36.88 17.26 -1.47
C CYS A 50 -35.63 18.09 -1.19
N ILE A 51 -34.80 17.63 -0.25
CA ILE A 51 -33.50 18.23 0.03
C ILE A 51 -32.43 17.18 -0.22
N THR A 52 -31.42 17.52 -1.01
CA THR A 52 -30.18 16.75 -1.20
C THR A 52 -29.03 17.54 -0.61
N VAL A 53 -28.20 16.89 0.22
CA VAL A 53 -26.95 17.46 0.75
C VAL A 53 -25.81 16.55 0.36
N GLU A 54 -24.81 17.08 -0.32
CA GLU A 54 -23.58 16.37 -0.69
C GLU A 54 -22.36 17.06 -0.10
N ALA A 55 -21.42 16.27 0.43
CA ALA A 55 -20.18 16.79 0.99
C ALA A 55 -19.00 15.91 0.54
N PHE A 56 -17.85 16.56 0.29
CA PHE A 56 -16.63 15.93 -0.19
C PHE A 56 -15.62 15.71 0.95
N SER A 57 -14.82 14.64 0.87
CA SER A 57 -13.85 14.27 1.90
C SER A 57 -12.80 15.36 2.14
N GLY A 58 -12.36 15.49 3.39
CA GLY A 58 -11.43 16.53 3.82
C GLY A 58 -10.50 16.07 4.92
N PHE A 59 -9.57 16.95 5.31
CA PHE A 59 -8.68 16.77 6.46
C PHE A 59 -9.11 17.75 7.57
N PRO A 60 -8.72 17.53 8.84
CA PRO A 60 -8.87 18.55 9.88
C PRO A 60 -8.26 19.89 9.43
N SER A 61 -8.92 21.00 9.75
CA SER A 61 -8.56 22.37 9.30
C SER A 61 -8.73 22.66 7.81
N ASN A 62 -9.15 21.69 6.99
CA ASN A 62 -9.45 21.95 5.59
C ASN A 62 -10.89 22.43 5.41
N THR A 63 -11.09 23.27 4.40
CA THR A 63 -12.41 23.64 3.91
C THR A 63 -12.97 22.52 3.05
N ILE A 64 -14.17 22.06 3.40
CA ILE A 64 -15.00 21.16 2.58
C ILE A 64 -16.09 21.99 1.90
N THR A 65 -16.45 21.58 0.68
CA THR A 65 -17.60 22.13 -0.03
C THR A 65 -18.82 21.26 0.26
N ILE A 66 -19.91 21.91 0.65
CA ILE A 66 -21.21 21.30 0.90
C ILE A 66 -22.18 21.83 -0.14
N GLU A 67 -22.69 20.95 -0.98
CA GLU A 67 -23.70 21.28 -1.97
C GLU A 67 -25.09 20.94 -1.42
N VAL A 68 -26.03 21.85 -1.60
CA VAL A 68 -27.41 21.70 -1.14
C VAL A 68 -28.34 21.95 -2.31
N GLU A 69 -29.19 20.98 -2.61
CA GLU A 69 -30.26 21.10 -3.59
C GLU A 69 -31.61 21.02 -2.89
N LEU A 70 -32.43 22.04 -3.05
CA LEU A 70 -33.82 22.11 -2.59
C LEU A 70 -34.73 22.03 -3.81
N LYS A 71 -35.60 21.03 -3.86
CA LYS A 71 -36.54 20.82 -4.95
C LYS A 71 -37.96 20.73 -4.43
N THR A 72 -38.82 21.62 -4.91
CA THR A 72 -40.26 21.56 -4.63
C THR A 72 -40.98 20.81 -5.76
N MET A 73 -42.01 20.02 -5.44
CA MET A 73 -42.75 19.25 -6.45
C MET A 73 -44.13 19.86 -6.72
N GLU A 74 -45.04 19.75 -5.75
CA GLU A 74 -46.47 20.01 -5.99
C GLU A 74 -47.00 21.32 -5.40
N VAL A 75 -46.24 21.95 -4.50
CA VAL A 75 -46.67 23.13 -3.72
C VAL A 75 -45.59 24.21 -3.69
N ASP A 76 -46.04 25.46 -3.48
CA ASP A 76 -45.15 26.57 -3.15
C ASP A 76 -44.70 26.45 -1.70
N VAL A 77 -43.39 26.55 -1.46
CA VAL A 77 -42.81 26.39 -0.12
C VAL A 77 -42.06 27.64 0.29
N TYR A 78 -42.34 28.10 1.51
CA TYR A 78 -41.51 29.10 2.17
C TYR A 78 -40.60 28.41 3.19
N VAL A 79 -39.30 28.40 2.90
CA VAL A 79 -38.27 27.85 3.78
C VAL A 79 -37.81 28.93 4.75
N ARG A 80 -38.19 28.83 6.02
CA ARG A 80 -37.73 29.77 7.04
C ARG A 80 -36.25 29.55 7.32
N GLN A 81 -35.85 28.31 7.56
CA GLN A 81 -34.44 27.94 7.74
C GLN A 81 -34.17 26.47 7.47
N VAL A 82 -32.99 26.20 6.93
CA VAL A 82 -32.38 24.87 6.86
C VAL A 82 -31.01 24.98 7.50
N VAL A 83 -30.80 24.26 8.59
CA VAL A 83 -29.55 24.28 9.35
C VAL A 83 -28.96 22.88 9.37
N LEU A 84 -27.71 22.74 8.94
CA LEU A 84 -26.93 21.52 9.05
C LEU A 84 -26.07 21.60 10.31
N TYR A 85 -26.26 20.66 11.22
CA TYR A 85 -25.37 20.43 12.35
C TYR A 85 -24.40 19.32 11.96
N ILE A 86 -23.13 19.52 12.26
CA ILE A 86 -22.06 18.57 11.95
C ILE A 86 -21.58 18.00 13.27
N TYR A 87 -21.65 16.68 13.39
CA TYR A 87 -21.20 15.91 14.53
C TYR A 87 -19.98 15.09 14.15
N GLY A 88 -19.01 15.02 15.05
CA GLY A 88 -17.78 14.28 14.82
C GLY A 88 -17.15 13.84 16.13
N ALA A 89 -16.24 12.87 16.02
CA ALA A 89 -15.39 12.48 17.13
C ALA A 89 -14.32 13.55 17.37
N PHE A 90 -14.01 13.84 18.62
CA PHE A 90 -12.87 14.67 19.01
C PHE A 90 -12.31 14.22 20.35
N ASN A 91 -11.04 14.53 20.58
CA ASN A 91 -10.39 14.26 21.86
C ASN A 91 -10.77 15.35 22.87
N ARG A 92 -11.37 14.94 23.98
CA ARG A 92 -11.59 15.79 25.14
C ARG A 92 -10.59 15.42 26.23
N ASN A 93 -9.95 16.41 26.83
CA ASN A 93 -9.12 16.19 28.01
C ASN A 93 -9.98 16.38 29.27
N VAL A 94 -10.20 15.29 30.01
CA VAL A 94 -10.91 15.30 31.29
C VAL A 94 -9.93 14.87 32.37
N ASN A 95 -9.53 15.83 33.23
CA ASN A 95 -8.62 15.60 34.36
C ASN A 95 -7.27 14.94 33.97
N GLY A 96 -6.72 15.29 32.80
CA GLY A 96 -5.44 14.75 32.32
C GLY A 96 -5.57 13.45 31.51
N TRP A 97 -6.78 12.90 31.37
CA TRP A 97 -7.06 11.74 30.53
C TRP A 97 -7.70 12.19 29.23
N TYR A 98 -7.21 11.65 28.10
CA TYR A 98 -7.83 11.86 26.80
C TYR A 98 -8.97 10.86 26.61
N THR A 99 -10.19 11.36 26.46
CA THR A 99 -11.37 10.58 26.10
C THR A 99 -11.85 10.98 24.71
N VAL A 100 -12.34 10.02 23.94
CA VAL A 100 -12.99 10.28 22.65
C VAL A 100 -14.46 10.57 22.90
N ASP A 101 -14.88 11.79 22.62
CA ASP A 101 -16.28 12.20 22.69
C ASP A 101 -16.83 12.40 21.27
N PHE A 102 -18.15 12.24 21.13
CA PHE A 102 -18.87 12.49 19.89
C PHE A 102 -19.94 13.56 20.13
N ASP A 103 -19.75 14.76 19.56
CA ASP A 103 -20.63 15.90 19.79
C ASP A 103 -20.69 16.80 18.54
N CYS A 104 -21.55 17.81 18.59
CA CYS A 104 -21.68 18.83 17.55
C CYS A 104 -20.39 19.65 17.47
N VAL A 105 -19.66 19.48 16.38
CA VAL A 105 -18.41 20.20 16.11
C VAL A 105 -18.65 21.54 15.40
N GLY A 106 -19.83 21.73 14.80
CA GLY A 106 -20.26 23.00 14.24
C GLY A 106 -21.63 22.94 13.59
N ASN A 107 -22.13 24.08 13.13
CA ASN A 107 -23.38 24.16 12.38
C ASN A 107 -23.30 25.24 11.30
N ILE A 108 -24.13 25.09 10.28
CA ILE A 108 -24.19 25.97 9.12
C ILE A 108 -25.64 26.19 8.75
N THR A 109 -26.05 27.44 8.61
CA THR A 109 -27.34 27.78 7.99
C THR A 109 -27.17 27.68 6.49
N LEU A 110 -27.75 26.64 5.89
CA LEU A 110 -27.67 26.37 4.46
C LEU A 110 -28.56 27.35 3.67
N VAL A 111 -29.76 27.59 4.18
CA VAL A 111 -30.76 28.49 3.59
C VAL A 111 -31.57 29.15 4.69
N SER A 112 -31.92 30.43 4.50
CA SER A 112 -32.82 31.17 5.39
C SER A 112 -33.75 32.08 4.60
N ASN A 113 -35.02 32.15 5.01
CA ASN A 113 -36.05 33.04 4.46
C ASN A 113 -36.18 32.96 2.92
N LEU A 114 -36.26 31.74 2.38
CA LEU A 114 -36.30 31.48 0.93
C LEU A 114 -37.68 31.02 0.48
N TYR A 115 -38.28 31.74 -0.47
CA TYR A 115 -39.44 31.28 -1.22
C TYR A 115 -39.01 30.42 -2.41
N ILE A 116 -39.58 29.23 -2.53
CA ILE A 116 -39.33 28.29 -3.62
C ILE A 116 -40.68 27.98 -4.29
N PRO A 117 -40.91 28.47 -5.52
CA PRO A 117 -42.15 28.21 -6.24
C PRO A 117 -42.25 26.75 -6.66
N LYS A 118 -43.46 26.24 -6.77
CA LYS A 118 -43.79 24.88 -7.20
C LYS A 118 -43.00 24.44 -8.42
N GLY A 119 -42.46 23.21 -8.38
CA GLY A 119 -41.73 22.59 -9.47
C GLY A 119 -40.34 23.18 -9.71
N SER A 120 -39.89 24.12 -8.88
CA SER A 120 -38.56 24.71 -9.01
C SER A 120 -37.52 24.00 -8.15
N THR A 121 -36.27 24.13 -8.59
CA THR A 121 -35.08 23.66 -7.91
C THR A 121 -34.18 24.85 -7.57
N ARG A 122 -33.62 24.85 -6.37
CA ARG A 122 -32.61 25.79 -5.90
C ARG A 122 -31.38 25.04 -5.45
N LYS A 123 -30.22 25.39 -6.01
CA LYS A 123 -28.92 24.85 -5.62
C LYS A 123 -28.11 25.92 -4.91
N SER A 124 -27.36 25.52 -3.90
CA SER A 124 -26.41 26.37 -3.19
C SER A 124 -25.16 25.55 -2.87
N GLN A 125 -24.01 26.22 -2.88
CA GLN A 125 -22.74 25.65 -2.44
C GLN A 125 -22.24 26.49 -1.28
N LEU A 126 -21.83 25.81 -0.21
CA LEU A 126 -21.29 26.45 0.99
C LEU A 126 -19.93 25.85 1.31
N GLU A 127 -19.03 26.70 1.78
CA GLU A 127 -17.72 26.30 2.27
C GLU A 127 -17.77 26.18 3.80
N TYR A 128 -17.23 25.09 4.32
CA TYR A 128 -17.11 24.86 5.76
C TYR A 128 -15.72 24.37 6.13
N THR A 129 -15.07 25.06 7.04
CA THR A 129 -13.76 24.63 7.56
C THR A 129 -13.95 23.64 8.70
N LEU A 130 -13.48 22.41 8.51
CA LEU A 130 -13.47 21.39 9.56
C LEU A 130 -12.58 21.86 10.73
N PRO A 131 -13.03 21.76 11.99
CA PRO A 131 -12.20 22.16 13.13
C PRO A 131 -10.91 21.34 13.22
N TYR A 132 -9.81 21.97 13.63
CA TYR A 132 -8.50 21.29 13.72
C TYR A 132 -8.46 20.11 14.71
N TYR A 133 -9.35 20.13 15.71
CA TYR A 133 -9.43 19.12 16.76
C TYR A 133 -10.35 17.94 16.43
N ILE A 134 -11.01 17.97 15.26
CA ILE A 134 -11.84 16.85 14.82
C ILE A 134 -10.94 15.65 14.55
N MET A 135 -11.31 14.49 15.08
CA MET A 135 -10.58 13.26 14.82
C MET A 135 -10.89 12.75 13.41
N PRO A 136 -9.92 12.10 12.76
CA PRO A 136 -10.17 11.32 11.55
C PRO A 136 -11.30 10.29 11.76
N GLY A 137 -12.13 10.09 10.75
CA GLY A 137 -13.27 9.17 10.79
C GLY A 137 -14.55 9.73 10.17
N MET A 138 -15.64 8.98 10.32
CA MET A 138 -16.95 9.35 9.78
C MET A 138 -17.60 10.45 10.62
N THR A 139 -17.99 11.56 9.99
CA THR A 139 -18.84 12.58 10.62
C THR A 139 -20.30 12.34 10.28
N HIS A 140 -21.19 12.85 11.13
CA HIS A 140 -22.63 12.78 10.93
C HIS A 140 -23.22 14.18 10.76
N GLY A 141 -24.04 14.35 9.73
CA GLY A 141 -24.84 15.55 9.52
C GLY A 141 -26.22 15.36 10.15
N VAL A 142 -26.70 16.37 10.86
CA VAL A 142 -28.10 16.46 11.30
C VAL A 142 -28.72 17.69 10.65
N LEU A 143 -29.63 17.46 9.71
CA LEU A 143 -30.38 18.51 9.03
C LEU A 143 -31.62 18.87 9.83
N LYS A 144 -31.72 20.13 10.26
CA LYS A 144 -32.92 20.70 10.87
C LYS A 144 -33.61 21.62 9.88
N ILE A 145 -34.88 21.34 9.62
CA ILE A 145 -35.68 22.04 8.60
C ILE A 145 -36.86 22.70 9.29
N ASP A 146 -37.11 23.96 8.93
CA ASP A 146 -38.33 24.69 9.27
C ASP A 146 -38.83 25.39 8.01
N ALA A 147 -39.91 24.86 7.44
CA ALA A 147 -40.54 25.36 6.23
C ALA A 147 -42.06 25.44 6.41
N THR A 148 -42.74 26.12 5.51
CA THR A 148 -44.19 26.27 5.49
C THR A 148 -44.70 26.01 4.08
N ASP A 149 -45.65 25.09 3.97
CA ASP A 149 -46.43 24.90 2.76
C ASP A 149 -47.39 26.08 2.63
N LEU A 150 -47.25 26.89 1.57
CA LEU A 150 -48.07 28.09 1.40
C LEU A 150 -49.49 27.77 0.90
N SER A 151 -49.74 26.55 0.42
CA SER A 151 -51.07 26.14 -0.06
C SER A 151 -52.00 25.76 1.08
N SER A 152 -51.50 25.04 2.09
CA SER A 152 -52.25 24.62 3.27
C SER A 152 -51.95 25.44 4.51
N ASN A 153 -50.91 26.28 4.48
CA ASN A 153 -50.35 26.98 5.63
C ASN A 153 -49.85 26.03 6.74
N ASP A 154 -49.49 24.80 6.38
CA ASP A 154 -48.93 23.80 7.30
C ASP A 154 -47.44 24.02 7.53
N SER A 155 -47.00 23.93 8.79
CA SER A 155 -45.58 23.95 9.13
C SER A 155 -44.93 22.57 8.91
N MET A 156 -43.83 22.55 8.18
CA MET A 156 -43.00 21.38 7.92
C MET A 156 -41.73 21.50 8.77
N GLN A 157 -41.66 20.74 9.85
CA GLN A 157 -40.48 20.68 10.72
C GLN A 157 -39.96 19.26 10.80
N GLY A 158 -38.64 19.10 10.70
CA GLY A 158 -38.02 17.78 10.77
C GLY A 158 -36.55 17.85 11.14
N ARG A 159 -36.06 16.71 11.65
CA ARG A 159 -34.64 16.48 11.95
C ARG A 159 -34.21 15.17 11.32
N TYR A 160 -33.16 15.20 10.53
CA TYR A 160 -32.71 14.05 9.76
C TYR A 160 -31.22 13.86 9.96
N SER A 161 -30.81 12.66 10.35
CA SER A 161 -29.39 12.30 10.55
C SER A 161 -28.89 11.47 9.39
N PHE A 162 -27.68 11.73 8.93
CA PHE A 162 -27.04 11.02 7.83
C PHE A 162 -25.51 11.07 8.00
N PRO A 163 -24.75 10.10 7.47
CA PRO A 163 -23.29 10.23 7.33
C PRO A 163 -22.99 11.46 6.46
N LEU A 164 -22.06 12.33 6.84
CA LEU A 164 -21.78 13.55 6.09
C LEU A 164 -20.48 13.45 5.29
N VAL A 165 -19.35 13.41 6.00
CA VAL A 165 -18.02 13.42 5.39
C VAL A 165 -17.04 12.55 6.17
N TYR A 166 -16.23 11.76 5.45
CA TYR A 166 -15.13 11.04 6.06
C TYR A 166 -13.91 11.97 6.16
N VAL A 167 -13.49 12.25 7.40
CA VAL A 167 -12.31 13.05 7.69
C VAL A 167 -11.09 12.14 7.63
N ARG A 168 -10.14 12.47 6.76
CA ARG A 168 -8.90 11.71 6.58
C ARG A 168 -7.83 12.16 7.57
N ASP A 169 -6.95 11.24 7.93
CA ASP A 169 -5.76 11.53 8.73
C ASP A 169 -4.57 11.76 7.80
N ARG A 170 -4.00 12.97 7.79
CA ARG A 170 -2.84 13.29 6.95
C ARG A 170 -1.63 12.45 7.34
N SER A 171 -1.41 12.26 8.63
CA SER A 171 -0.26 11.50 9.15
C SER A 171 -0.34 10.04 8.75
N TYR A 172 -1.55 9.47 8.71
CA TYR A 172 -1.76 8.11 8.24
C TYR A 172 -1.49 7.97 6.73
N GLU A 173 -1.98 8.90 5.92
CA GLU A 173 -1.76 8.87 4.46
C GLU A 173 -0.29 9.07 4.11
N GLU A 174 0.42 9.96 4.81
CA GLU A 174 1.87 10.13 4.68
C GLU A 174 2.60 8.84 5.07
N LEU A 175 2.28 8.25 6.22
CA LEU A 175 2.89 6.99 6.66
C LEU A 175 2.61 5.84 5.68
N LYS A 176 1.41 5.81 5.08
CA LYS A 176 1.05 4.81 4.07
C LYS A 176 1.90 4.98 2.81
N ALA A 177 2.10 6.22 2.36
CA ALA A 177 2.96 6.51 1.21
C ALA A 177 4.42 6.11 1.48
N ASP A 178 4.96 6.46 2.65
CA ASP A 178 6.31 6.07 3.08
C ASP A 178 6.47 4.54 3.11
N TYR A 179 5.44 3.83 3.57
CA TYR A 179 5.43 2.37 3.59
C TYR A 179 5.42 1.75 2.18
N GLU A 180 4.62 2.30 1.27
CA GLU A 180 4.57 1.86 -0.14
C GLU A 180 5.92 2.09 -0.86
N GLU A 181 6.58 3.21 -0.58
CA GLU A 181 7.94 3.50 -1.07
C GLU A 181 8.94 2.48 -0.53
N LEU A 182 8.96 2.25 0.79
CA LEU A 182 9.83 1.25 1.41
C LEU A 182 9.63 -0.16 0.85
N MET A 183 8.38 -0.55 0.56
CA MET A 183 8.08 -1.85 -0.01
C MET A 183 8.63 -1.98 -1.44
N THR A 184 8.64 -0.89 -2.20
CA THR A 184 9.23 -0.82 -3.53
C THR A 184 10.75 -0.98 -3.47
N GLU A 185 11.41 -0.23 -2.59
CA GLU A 185 12.86 -0.34 -2.36
C GLU A 185 13.27 -1.76 -1.93
N TYR A 186 12.51 -2.37 -1.03
CA TYR A 186 12.72 -3.74 -0.60
C TYR A 186 12.64 -4.73 -1.78
N GLY A 187 11.64 -4.56 -2.66
CA GLY A 187 11.48 -5.36 -3.86
C GLY A 187 12.64 -5.24 -4.84
N GLU A 188 13.21 -4.03 -4.98
CA GLU A 188 14.41 -3.81 -5.80
C GLU A 188 15.65 -4.45 -5.18
N LEU A 189 15.84 -4.31 -3.87
CA LEU A 189 16.95 -4.92 -3.14
C LEU A 189 16.90 -6.46 -3.23
N GLN A 190 15.70 -7.04 -3.17
CA GLN A 190 15.52 -8.48 -3.34
C GLN A 190 15.98 -8.95 -4.72
N LYS A 191 15.66 -8.21 -5.79
CA LYS A 191 16.13 -8.54 -7.15
C LYS A 191 17.65 -8.47 -7.26
N GLN A 192 18.27 -7.41 -6.72
CA GLN A 192 19.73 -7.28 -6.70
C GLN A 192 20.39 -8.44 -5.95
N TYR A 193 19.79 -8.86 -4.84
CA TYR A 193 20.27 -10.04 -4.10
C TYR A 193 20.18 -11.32 -4.94
N GLU A 194 19.07 -11.53 -5.65
CA GLU A 194 18.89 -12.69 -6.54
C GLU A 194 19.92 -12.70 -7.68
N GLU A 195 20.24 -11.53 -8.26
CA GLU A 195 21.30 -11.37 -9.25
C GLU A 195 22.68 -11.73 -8.68
N VAL A 196 23.04 -11.21 -7.50
CA VAL A 196 24.30 -11.54 -6.82
C VAL A 196 24.41 -13.04 -6.53
N VAL A 197 23.32 -13.69 -6.14
CA VAL A 197 23.29 -15.15 -5.93
C VAL A 197 23.50 -15.91 -7.24
N ALA A 198 22.94 -15.44 -8.36
CA ALA A 198 23.16 -16.04 -9.67
C ALA A 198 24.64 -15.93 -10.09
N ASP A 199 25.22 -14.73 -9.99
CA ASP A 199 26.63 -14.47 -10.31
C ASP A 199 27.57 -15.33 -9.46
N PHE A 200 27.30 -15.44 -8.16
CA PHE A 200 28.08 -16.29 -7.26
C PHE A 200 28.05 -17.76 -7.69
N ASN A 201 26.88 -18.26 -8.10
CA ASN A 201 26.73 -19.64 -8.57
C ASN A 201 27.44 -19.89 -9.90
N GLU A 202 27.48 -18.89 -10.78
CA GLU A 202 28.25 -18.95 -12.03
C GLU A 202 29.75 -19.00 -11.73
N LEU A 203 30.26 -18.09 -10.90
CA LEU A 203 31.66 -18.05 -10.50
C LEU A 203 32.10 -19.37 -9.83
N ARG A 204 31.23 -19.95 -9.00
CA ARG A 204 31.47 -21.26 -8.38
C ARG A 204 31.64 -22.36 -9.43
N LYS A 205 30.79 -22.40 -10.47
CA LYS A 205 30.90 -23.39 -11.55
C LYS A 205 32.20 -23.22 -12.34
N GLU A 206 32.61 -21.97 -12.59
CA GLU A 206 33.88 -21.69 -13.25
C GLU A 206 35.07 -22.17 -12.43
N TYR A 207 35.06 -21.90 -11.13
CA TYR A 207 36.07 -22.39 -10.20
C TYR A 207 36.17 -23.93 -10.20
N GLU A 208 35.03 -24.62 -10.12
CA GLU A 208 34.98 -26.09 -10.19
C GLU A 208 35.51 -26.61 -11.53
N ARG A 209 35.26 -25.91 -12.63
CA ARG A 209 35.80 -26.26 -13.96
C ARG A 209 37.32 -26.11 -14.01
N ILE A 210 37.85 -24.98 -13.52
CA ILE A 210 39.30 -24.72 -13.48
C ILE A 210 40.00 -25.77 -12.60
N SER A 211 39.44 -26.08 -11.44
CA SER A 211 39.99 -27.09 -10.53
C SER A 211 40.06 -28.49 -11.17
N ARG A 212 39.08 -28.87 -11.99
CA ARG A 212 39.14 -30.14 -12.76
C ARG A 212 40.23 -30.12 -13.83
N LEU A 213 40.38 -29.02 -14.56
CA LEU A 213 41.42 -28.87 -15.58
C LEU A 213 42.83 -28.94 -14.97
N GLU A 214 43.02 -28.34 -13.79
CA GLU A 214 44.28 -28.43 -13.04
C GLU A 214 44.60 -29.88 -12.67
N ALA A 215 43.63 -30.62 -12.12
CA ALA A 215 43.80 -32.04 -11.78
C ALA A 215 44.07 -32.93 -13.01
N GLU A 216 43.44 -32.64 -14.14
CA GLU A 216 43.68 -33.35 -15.41
C GLU A 216 45.09 -33.09 -15.94
N LEU A 217 45.53 -31.82 -15.93
CA LEU A 217 46.87 -31.42 -16.37
C LEU A 217 47.95 -32.04 -15.48
N GLU A 218 47.78 -32.05 -14.16
CA GLU A 218 48.69 -32.75 -13.24
C GLU A 218 48.81 -34.24 -13.61
N GLY A 219 47.68 -34.90 -13.87
CA GLY A 219 47.65 -36.30 -14.31
C GLY A 219 48.35 -36.55 -15.65
N GLU A 220 48.23 -35.64 -16.62
CA GLU A 220 48.96 -35.71 -17.89
C GLU A 220 50.46 -35.52 -17.70
N VAL A 221 50.88 -34.56 -16.87
CA VAL A 221 52.28 -34.31 -16.54
C VAL A 221 52.91 -35.54 -15.88
N GLU A 222 52.21 -36.17 -14.94
CA GLU A 222 52.68 -37.41 -14.29
C GLU A 222 52.86 -38.56 -15.29
N ARG A 223 51.88 -38.72 -16.20
CA ARG A 223 51.92 -39.75 -17.25
C ARG A 223 53.07 -39.51 -18.23
N ASN A 224 53.28 -38.26 -18.65
CA ASN A 224 54.38 -37.88 -19.53
C ASN A 224 55.74 -38.10 -18.85
N ARG A 225 55.85 -37.76 -17.55
CA ARG A 225 57.05 -38.04 -16.75
C ARG A 225 57.35 -39.54 -16.70
N TYR A 226 56.33 -40.38 -16.53
CA TYR A 226 56.48 -41.84 -16.55
C TYR A 226 56.97 -42.36 -17.91
N ILE A 227 56.34 -41.91 -19.01
CA ILE A 227 56.76 -42.28 -20.38
C ILE A 227 58.21 -41.87 -20.64
N LEU A 228 58.60 -40.65 -20.22
CA LEU A 228 59.96 -40.16 -20.33
C LEU A 228 60.95 -41.05 -19.59
N TYR A 229 60.64 -41.45 -18.35
CA TYR A 229 61.49 -42.37 -17.58
C TYR A 229 61.66 -43.73 -18.25
N VAL A 230 60.58 -44.30 -18.81
CA VAL A 230 60.65 -45.56 -19.58
C VAL A 230 61.53 -45.39 -20.82
N PHE A 231 61.39 -44.29 -21.56
CA PHE A 231 62.19 -44.01 -22.76
C PHE A 231 63.68 -43.86 -22.43
N VAL A 232 64.01 -43.12 -21.37
CA VAL A 232 65.39 -42.98 -20.86
C VAL A 232 65.95 -44.33 -20.42
N GLY A 233 65.17 -45.14 -19.71
CA GLY A 233 65.58 -46.49 -19.31
C GLY A 233 65.88 -47.40 -20.50
N LEU A 234 65.03 -47.40 -21.53
CA LEU A 234 65.24 -48.18 -22.76
C LEU A 234 66.47 -47.72 -23.55
N THR A 235 66.70 -46.41 -23.65
CA THR A 235 67.89 -45.87 -24.34
C THR A 235 69.19 -46.24 -23.63
N VAL A 236 69.20 -46.23 -22.30
CA VAL A 236 70.34 -46.72 -21.49
C VAL A 236 70.54 -48.23 -21.71
N ALA A 237 69.49 -49.04 -21.69
CA ALA A 237 69.60 -50.48 -21.94
C ALA A 237 70.13 -50.80 -23.34
N LEU A 238 69.64 -50.11 -24.37
CA LEU A 238 70.10 -50.27 -25.76
C LEU A 238 71.56 -49.88 -25.94
N THR A 239 71.98 -48.74 -25.35
CA THR A 239 73.39 -48.30 -25.40
C THR A 239 74.32 -49.30 -24.72
N LEU A 240 73.95 -49.83 -23.54
CA LEU A 240 74.69 -50.90 -22.87
C LEU A 240 74.78 -52.18 -23.72
N THR A 241 73.68 -52.57 -24.37
CA THR A 241 73.64 -53.76 -25.24
C THR A 241 74.54 -53.60 -26.47
N LEU A 242 74.53 -52.42 -27.09
CA LEU A 242 75.42 -52.08 -28.21
C LEU A 242 76.89 -52.11 -27.79
N LEU A 243 77.24 -51.56 -26.63
CA LEU A 243 78.59 -51.61 -26.07
C LEU A 243 79.04 -53.05 -25.81
N TYR A 244 78.16 -53.88 -25.23
CA TYR A 244 78.43 -55.30 -25.00
C TYR A 244 78.69 -56.06 -26.31
N LEU A 245 77.85 -55.85 -27.34
CA LEU A 245 78.03 -56.47 -28.66
C LEU A 245 79.30 -55.98 -29.37
N ALA A 246 79.61 -54.69 -29.27
CA ALA A 246 80.83 -54.11 -29.85
C ALA A 246 82.10 -54.67 -29.18
N GLY A 247 82.07 -54.84 -27.85
CA GLY A 247 83.16 -55.48 -27.10
C GLY A 247 83.38 -56.94 -27.51
N ARG A 248 82.29 -57.70 -27.74
CA ARG A 248 82.36 -59.11 -28.15
C ARG A 248 82.96 -59.33 -29.54
N ARG A 249 82.92 -58.34 -30.45
CA ARG A 249 83.55 -58.43 -31.80
C ARG A 249 85.07 -58.26 -31.81
N LYS A 250 85.68 -57.83 -30.70
CA LYS A 250 87.14 -57.63 -30.58
C LYS A 250 87.88 -58.78 -29.88
N LEU A 251 87.16 -59.85 -29.52
CA LEU A 251 87.68 -61.11 -28.99
C LEU A 251 87.54 -62.19 -30.07
#